data_AF-A0A7S0B4G7-F1
#
_entry.id   AF-A0A7S0B4G7-F1
#
_cell.length_a   1.000
_cell.length_b   1.000
_cell.length_c   1.000
_cell.angle_alpha   90.00
_cell.angle_beta   90.00
_cell.angle_gamma   90.00
#
_symmetry.space_group_name_H-M   'P 1'
#
loop_
_entity.id
_entity.type
_entity.pdbx_description
1 polymer ?
#
loop_
_entity_poly.entity_id
_entity_poly.type
_entity_poly.pdbx_seq_one_letter_code
_entity_poly.pdbx_strand_id
1 'polypeptide(L)'
;EVRIQAQVAGFRAPRFAAPPQYPFSLFPRSFLIAAMNAMAATMRQELAKASTPETQKAFLRSLEVEVRCEAEHVVPEPGSRIADVCRAEGSVDKRQVAETIMAGGTPSPGDVVKYFNAELRQRICFLD
;
A
#
# COMPACT_ATOMS: atom_id res chain seq x y z
N GLU A 1 17.18 -19.71 5.60
CA GLU A 1 16.15 -20.14 4.61
C GLU A 1 14.95 -20.69 5.37
N VAL A 2 13.83 -19.98 5.38
CA VAL A 2 12.62 -20.39 6.13
C VAL A 2 11.59 -20.90 5.13
N ARG A 3 11.26 -22.20 5.23
CA ARG A 3 10.36 -22.93 4.34
C ARG A 3 8.96 -22.91 4.94
N ILE A 4 8.07 -22.07 4.43
CA ILE A 4 6.67 -21.99 4.87
C ILE A 4 5.87 -23.07 4.12
N GLN A 5 5.44 -24.12 4.82
CA GLN A 5 4.47 -25.08 4.30
C GLN A 5 3.06 -24.58 4.61
N ALA A 6 2.33 -24.15 3.58
CA ALA A 6 0.91 -23.89 3.68
C ALA A 6 0.14 -25.20 3.43
N GLN A 7 -0.49 -25.75 4.46
CA GLN A 7 -1.48 -26.81 4.33
C GLN A 7 -2.76 -26.22 3.73
N VAL A 8 -3.05 -26.56 2.47
CA VAL A 8 -4.32 -26.21 1.82
C VAL A 8 -5.37 -27.21 2.31
N ALA A 9 -6.16 -26.80 3.31
CA ALA A 9 -7.35 -27.52 3.72
C ALA A 9 -8.35 -27.58 2.55
N GLY A 10 -8.79 -28.79 2.21
CA GLY A 10 -9.60 -29.09 1.04
C GLY A 10 -10.87 -28.25 0.96
N PHE A 11 -10.90 -27.34 -0.03
CA PHE A 11 -12.10 -26.61 -0.40
C PHE A 11 -12.97 -27.50 -1.29
N ARG A 12 -13.97 -28.16 -0.68
CA ARG A 12 -14.99 -28.89 -1.43
C ARG A 12 -15.94 -27.87 -2.05
N ALA A 13 -15.75 -27.59 -3.33
CA ALA A 13 -16.66 -26.71 -4.08
C ALA A 13 -18.10 -27.27 -4.01
N PRO A 14 -19.13 -26.43 -3.77
CA PRO A 14 -20.50 -26.87 -3.91
C PRO A 14 -20.73 -27.28 -5.37
N ARG A 15 -21.31 -28.47 -5.58
CA ARG A 15 -21.75 -28.92 -6.91
C ARG A 15 -22.84 -27.97 -7.39
N PHE A 16 -22.46 -26.95 -8.16
CA PHE A 16 -23.40 -26.16 -8.93
C PHE A 16 -23.99 -27.07 -10.01
N ALA A 17 -25.31 -27.29 -9.93
CA ALA A 17 -26.06 -27.89 -11.02
C ALA A 17 -25.84 -27.05 -12.28
N ALA A 18 -25.54 -27.71 -13.40
CA ALA A 18 -25.33 -27.05 -14.68
C ALA A 18 -26.55 -26.17 -15.03
N PRO A 19 -26.36 -24.92 -15.49
CA PRO A 19 -27.47 -24.09 -15.90
C PRO A 19 -28.18 -24.75 -17.09
N PRO A 20 -29.53 -24.72 -17.13
CA PRO A 20 -30.29 -25.23 -18.27
C PRO A 20 -29.81 -24.55 -19.57
N GLN A 21 -29.44 -25.36 -20.55
CA GLN A 21 -29.05 -24.89 -21.88
C GLN A 21 -30.31 -24.45 -22.63
N TYR A 22 -30.66 -23.17 -22.52
CA TYR A 22 -31.67 -22.58 -23.40
C TYR A 22 -31.01 -22.24 -24.74
N PRO A 23 -31.65 -22.52 -25.89
CA PRO A 23 -31.14 -22.07 -27.17
C PRO A 23 -31.15 -20.53 -27.20
N PHE A 24 -29.95 -19.94 -27.24
CA PHE A 24 -29.72 -18.48 -27.30
C PHE A 24 -30.29 -17.80 -28.58
N SER A 25 -31.00 -18.52 -29.44
CA SER A 25 -31.45 -18.06 -30.76
C SER A 25 -32.86 -17.43 -30.79
N LEU A 26 -33.53 -17.26 -29.65
CA LEU A 26 -34.95 -16.86 -29.63
C LEU A 26 -35.27 -15.48 -29.04
N PHE A 27 -34.27 -14.69 -28.65
CA PHE A 27 -34.51 -13.33 -28.14
C PHE A 27 -33.95 -12.26 -29.09
N PRO A 28 -34.76 -11.28 -29.52
CA PRO A 28 -34.27 -10.16 -30.31
C PRO A 28 -33.14 -9.44 -29.56
N ARG A 29 -32.10 -8.97 -30.27
CA ARG A 29 -30.98 -8.20 -29.68
C ARG A 29 -31.45 -7.05 -28.78
N SER A 30 -32.61 -6.46 -29.07
CA SER A 30 -33.25 -5.42 -28.26
C SER A 30 -33.61 -5.87 -26.84
N PHE A 31 -34.03 -7.12 -26.64
CA PHE A 31 -34.35 -7.66 -25.32
C PHE A 31 -33.10 -7.84 -24.45
N LEU A 32 -31.99 -8.31 -25.05
CA LEU A 32 -30.72 -8.44 -24.34
C LEU A 32 -30.18 -7.06 -23.92
N ILE A 33 -30.25 -6.06 -24.81
CA ILE A 33 -29.83 -4.69 -24.49
C ILE A 33 -30.74 -4.08 -23.40
N ALA A 34 -32.05 -4.30 -23.45
CA ALA A 34 -32.97 -3.84 -22.42
C ALA A 34 -32.70 -4.49 -21.06
N ALA A 35 -32.44 -5.79 -21.03
CA ALA A 35 -32.09 -6.52 -19.81
C ALA A 35 -30.75 -6.03 -19.21
N MET A 36 -29.73 -5.81 -20.05
CA MET A 36 -28.44 -5.27 -19.60
C MET A 36 -28.58 -3.83 -19.07
N ASN A 37 -29.40 -3.00 -19.71
CA ASN A 37 -29.65 -1.63 -19.25
C ASN A 37 -30.45 -1.60 -17.93
N ALA A 38 -31.42 -2.50 -17.76
CA ALA A 38 -32.17 -2.64 -16.52
C ALA A 38 -31.25 -3.11 -15.36
N MET A 39 -30.38 -4.09 -15.62
CA MET A 39 -29.40 -4.56 -14.63
C MET A 39 -28.37 -3.47 -14.27
N ALA A 40 -27.94 -2.67 -15.25
CA ALA A 40 -27.06 -1.54 -14.98
C ALA A 40 -27.76 -0.43 -14.19
N ALA A 41 -29.06 -0.21 -14.42
CA ALA A 41 -29.85 0.76 -13.68
C ALA A 41 -30.08 0.33 -12.23
N THR A 42 -30.40 -0.94 -11.98
CA THR A 42 -30.53 -1.47 -10.61
C THR A 42 -29.20 -1.44 -9.88
N MET A 43 -28.10 -1.80 -10.54
CA MET A 43 -26.77 -1.73 -9.94
C MET A 43 -26.37 -0.29 -9.57
N ARG A 44 -26.65 0.69 -10.45
CA ARG A 44 -26.46 2.12 -10.13
C ARG A 44 -27.35 2.59 -8.97
N GLN A 45 -28.58 2.09 -8.89
CA GLN A 45 -29.51 2.43 -7.81
C GLN A 45 -29.06 1.85 -6.47
N GLU A 46 -28.52 0.63 -6.43
CA GLU A 46 -27.93 0.04 -5.22
C GLU A 46 -26.62 0.73 -4.82
N LEU A 47 -25.77 1.11 -5.78
CA LEU A 47 -24.54 1.88 -5.52
C LEU A 47 -24.83 3.32 -5.05
N ALA A 48 -25.94 3.91 -5.49
CA ALA A 48 -26.39 5.24 -5.06
C ALA A 48 -27.05 5.24 -3.67
N LYS A 49 -27.42 4.07 -3.13
CA LYS A 49 -27.72 3.92 -1.70
C LYS A 49 -26.38 3.97 -0.97
N ALA A 50 -25.88 5.18 -0.76
CA ALA A 50 -24.69 5.42 0.04
C ALA A 50 -24.83 4.66 1.37
N SER A 51 -23.88 3.78 1.65
CA SER A 51 -23.78 3.09 2.93
C SER A 51 -23.76 4.13 4.05
N THR A 52 -24.62 4.00 5.05
CA THR A 52 -24.68 4.96 6.15
C THR A 52 -23.32 4.99 6.89
N PRO A 53 -22.95 6.10 7.54
CA PRO A 53 -21.68 6.21 8.28
C PRO A 53 -21.46 5.07 9.28
N GLU A 54 -22.53 4.54 9.87
CA GLU A 54 -22.51 3.42 10.80
C GLU A 54 -22.10 2.12 10.11
N THR A 55 -22.62 1.87 8.90
CA THR A 55 -22.27 0.69 8.10
C THR A 55 -20.84 0.75 7.57
N GLN A 56 -20.37 1.94 7.17
CA GLN A 56 -18.96 2.14 6.78
C GLN A 56 -18.01 1.91 7.95
N LYS A 57 -18.33 2.45 9.12
CA LYS A 57 -17.53 2.25 10.34
C LYS A 57 -17.45 0.78 10.75
N ALA A 58 -18.56 0.05 10.67
CA ALA A 58 -18.58 -1.38 10.95
C ALA A 58 -17.72 -2.17 9.96
N PHE A 59 -17.79 -1.83 8.67
CA PHE A 59 -16.96 -2.44 7.64
C PHE A 59 -15.47 -2.15 7.84
N LEU A 60 -15.09 -0.90 8.12
CA LEU A 60 -13.69 -0.54 8.38
C LEU A 60 -13.14 -1.26 9.61
N ARG A 61 -13.93 -1.41 10.68
CA ARG A 61 -13.56 -2.22 11.84
C ARG A 61 -13.39 -3.70 11.53
N SER A 62 -14.17 -4.24 10.59
CA SER A 62 -14.00 -5.62 10.14
C SER A 62 -12.68 -5.87 9.38
N LEU A 63 -12.03 -4.80 8.91
CA LEU A 63 -10.73 -4.85 8.25
C LEU A 63 -9.57 -4.65 9.23
N GLU A 64 -9.84 -4.34 10.50
CA GLU A 64 -8.80 -4.24 11.52
C GLU A 64 -8.24 -5.64 11.80
N VAL A 65 -6.99 -5.86 11.41
CA VAL A 65 -6.23 -7.05 11.78
C VAL A 65 -5.47 -6.72 13.05
N GLU A 66 -5.58 -7.57 14.07
CA GLU A 66 -4.82 -7.44 15.31
C GLU A 66 -3.32 -7.67 15.01
N VAL A 67 -2.55 -6.57 14.91
CA VAL A 67 -1.10 -6.64 14.76
C VAL A 67 -0.50 -6.85 16.14
N ARG A 68 -0.19 -8.11 16.48
CA ARG A 68 0.57 -8.43 17.69
C ARG A 68 2.05 -8.27 17.40
N CYS A 69 2.67 -7.30 18.06
CA CYS A 69 4.12 -7.17 18.07
C CYS A 69 4.66 -8.17 19.10
N GLU A 70 5.20 -9.30 18.63
CA GLU A 70 5.84 -10.32 19.48
C GLU A 70 7.34 -10.02 19.73
N ALA A 71 7.85 -8.90 19.24
CA ALA A 71 9.24 -8.52 19.43
C ALA A 71 9.49 -8.05 20.87
N GLU A 72 10.54 -8.58 21.48
CA GLU A 72 11.02 -8.18 22.80
C GLU A 72 11.44 -6.71 22.80
N HIS A 73 11.17 -5.98 23.89
CA HIS A 73 11.53 -4.57 23.99
C HIS A 73 13.06 -4.43 23.94
N VAL A 74 13.59 -3.95 22.81
CA VAL A 74 15.02 -3.72 22.63
C VAL A 74 15.42 -2.50 23.45
N VAL A 75 16.00 -2.74 24.63
CA VAL A 75 16.61 -1.69 25.44
C VAL A 75 17.93 -1.28 24.76
N PRO A 76 18.10 0.00 24.39
CA PRO A 76 19.34 0.46 23.77
C PRO A 76 20.54 0.22 24.69
N GLU A 77 21.64 -0.29 24.13
CA GLU A 77 22.86 -0.53 24.90
C GLU A 77 23.38 0.77 25.52
N PRO A 78 23.92 0.73 26.75
CA PRO A 78 24.48 1.90 27.41
C PRO A 78 25.65 2.46 26.57
N GLY A 79 25.49 3.70 26.09
CA GLY A 79 26.45 4.35 25.19
C GLY A 79 26.04 4.36 23.72
N SER A 80 24.92 3.74 23.35
CA SER A 80 24.29 3.95 22.04
C SER A 80 23.77 5.39 21.95
N ARG A 81 24.65 6.30 21.53
CA ARG A 81 24.29 7.67 21.20
C ARG A 81 23.89 7.66 19.74
N ILE A 82 22.61 7.95 19.47
CA ILE A 82 22.19 8.31 18.12
C ILE A 82 23.01 9.54 17.75
N ALA A 83 23.82 9.45 16.70
CA ALA A 83 24.54 10.60 16.19
C ALA A 83 23.51 11.68 15.84
N ASP A 84 23.73 12.91 16.31
CA ASP A 84 22.83 14.04 16.02
C ASP A 84 22.96 14.40 14.54
N VAL A 85 22.18 13.69 13.72
CA VAL A 85 22.16 13.82 12.26
C VAL A 85 21.75 15.22 11.82
N CYS A 86 20.96 15.96 12.61
CA CYS A 86 20.57 17.34 12.31
C CYS A 86 21.74 18.33 12.47
N ARG A 87 22.75 17.97 13.27
CA ARG A 87 23.97 18.76 13.49
C ARG A 87 25.19 18.20 12.76
N ALA A 88 25.01 17.19 11.91
CA ALA A 88 26.09 16.68 11.09
C ALA A 88 26.49 17.73 10.05
N GLU A 89 27.66 18.32 10.25
CA GLU A 89 28.25 19.34 9.37
C GLU A 89 29.41 18.76 8.55
N GLY A 90 29.64 19.34 7.37
CA GLY A 90 30.77 19.01 6.52
C GLY A 90 30.52 19.35 5.06
N SER A 91 31.59 19.66 4.34
CA SER A 91 31.54 19.76 2.88
C SER A 91 31.35 18.37 2.28
N VAL A 92 30.45 18.27 1.30
CA VAL A 92 30.25 17.09 0.48
C VAL A 92 30.46 17.48 -0.96
N ASP A 93 31.25 16.71 -1.69
CA ASP A 93 31.37 16.88 -3.12
C ASP A 93 30.09 16.36 -3.80
N LYS A 94 29.25 17.31 -4.21
CA LYS A 94 27.98 17.02 -4.90
C LYS A 94 28.17 16.24 -6.19
N ARG A 95 29.31 16.44 -6.89
CA ARG A 95 29.61 15.72 -8.13
C ARG A 95 29.87 14.24 -7.84
N GLN A 96 30.67 13.96 -6.83
CA GLN A 96 30.97 12.59 -6.43
C GLN A 96 29.72 11.81 -6.01
N VAL A 97 28.81 12.45 -5.26
CA VAL A 97 27.53 11.81 -4.87
C VAL A 97 26.66 11.54 -6.09
N ALA A 98 26.55 12.50 -7.01
CA ALA A 98 25.78 12.34 -8.25
C ALA A 98 26.36 11.24 -9.15
N GLU A 99 27.68 11.20 -9.33
CA GLU A 99 28.38 10.17 -10.09
C GLU A 99 28.18 8.78 -9.49
N THR A 100 28.22 8.67 -8.15
CA THR A 100 27.95 7.41 -7.44
C THR A 100 26.53 6.91 -7.71
N ILE A 101 25.54 7.80 -7.63
CA ILE A 101 24.13 7.46 -7.91
C ILE A 101 23.94 7.07 -9.38
N MET A 102 24.55 7.82 -10.30
CA MET A 102 24.48 7.54 -11.74
C MET A 102 25.13 6.20 -12.10
N ALA A 103 26.18 5.80 -11.38
CA ALA A 103 26.80 4.48 -11.52
C ALA A 103 25.98 3.34 -10.88
N GLY A 104 24.83 3.64 -10.26
CA GLY A 104 23.99 2.68 -9.55
C GLY A 104 24.53 2.30 -8.16
N GLY A 105 25.50 3.06 -7.64
CA GLY A 105 26.05 2.88 -6.30
C GLY A 105 25.23 3.58 -5.23
N THR A 106 25.38 3.13 -3.98
CA THR A 106 24.74 3.75 -2.82
C THR A 106 25.74 4.68 -2.12
N PRO A 107 25.50 6.00 -2.08
CA PRO A 107 26.35 6.93 -1.34
C PRO A 107 26.33 6.62 0.16
N SER A 108 27.41 6.99 0.86
CA SER A 108 27.51 6.79 2.31
C SER A 108 26.38 7.55 3.02
N PRO A 109 25.70 6.94 4.02
CA PRO A 109 24.66 7.61 4.79
C PRO A 109 25.11 8.94 5.39
N GLY A 110 26.37 9.05 5.81
CA GLY A 110 26.94 10.29 6.35
C GLY A 110 27.03 11.41 5.31
N ASP A 111 27.35 11.08 4.06
CA ASP A 111 27.48 12.06 2.98
C ASP A 111 26.10 12.55 2.52
N VAL A 112 25.11 11.65 2.52
CA VAL A 112 23.71 12.00 2.23
C VAL A 112 23.16 12.97 3.28
N VAL A 113 23.37 12.69 4.57
CA VAL A 113 22.91 13.56 5.67
C VAL A 113 23.55 14.95 5.56
N LYS A 114 24.87 15.03 5.34
CA LYS A 114 25.57 16.31 5.17
C LYS A 114 25.08 17.09 3.95
N TYR A 115 24.85 16.41 2.82
CA TYR A 115 24.29 17.01 1.61
C TYR A 115 22.93 17.67 1.88
N PHE A 116 22.00 16.93 2.51
CA PHE A 116 20.68 17.46 2.84
C PHE A 116 20.75 18.59 3.85
N ASN A 117 21.57 18.49 4.90
CA ASN A 117 21.73 19.57 5.88
C ASN A 117 22.25 20.86 5.23
N ALA A 118 23.20 20.76 4.31
CA ALA A 118 23.72 21.92 3.57
C ALA A 118 22.65 22.56 2.68
N GLU A 119 21.88 21.75 1.95
CA GLU A 119 20.76 22.23 1.11
C GLU A 119 19.64 22.86 1.94
N LEU A 120 19.31 22.26 3.09
CA LEU A 120 18.28 22.78 3.99
C LEU A 120 18.68 24.13 4.60
N ARG A 121 19.94 24.29 5.02
CA ARG A 121 20.45 25.59 5.52
C ARG A 121 20.48 26.69 4.45
N GLN A 122 20.69 26.33 3.19
CA GLN A 122 20.64 27.31 2.09
C GLN A 122 19.21 27.77 1.79
N ARG A 123 18.20 26.92 2.04
CA ARG A 123 16.80 27.18 1.69
C ARG A 123 15.96 27.72 2.84
N ILE A 124 16.27 27.27 4.05
CA ILE A 124 15.65 27.77 5.28
C ILE A 124 16.53 28.94 5.71
N CYS A 125 16.16 30.16 5.27
CA CYS A 125 16.59 31.34 6.00
C CYS A 125 16.04 31.21 7.42
N PHE A 126 16.90 30.95 8.40
CA PHE A 126 16.59 31.39 9.75
C PHE A 126 16.54 32.92 9.66
N LEU A 127 15.31 33.45 9.58
CA LEU A 127 15.07 34.84 9.97
C LEU A 127 15.44 34.87 11.45
N ASP A 128 16.61 35.44 11.74
CA ASP A 128 17.04 35.78 13.11
C ASP A 128 15.93 36.53 13.87
#